data_AF-A0A212JBR0-F1
#
_entry.id   AF-A0A212JBR0-F1
#
_cell.length_a   1.000
_cell.length_b   1.000
_cell.length_c   1.000
_cell.angle_alpha   90.00
_cell.angle_beta   90.00
_cell.angle_gamma   90.00
#
_symmetry.space_group_name_H-M   'P 1'
#
loop_
_entity.id
_entity.type
_entity.pdbx_description
1 polymer ?
#
loop_
_entity_poly.entity_id
_entity_poly.type
_entity_poly.pdbx_seq_one_letter_code
_entity_poly.pdbx_strand_id
1 'polypeptide(L)'
;MPKKKITDPKASNAITLLSGNRLPIDLKDGLTIGSVTYKIAVLRQLNAGDVQEASEASERLVSTPTGDFALVSSPARMGREMLRRQVARLEDDNGGTFNGPLEPEDMARLTVTDLSALQMGVAILDAHVEKAVEAMGKRGRTDAGSAAPADAGSAAGQPD
;
A
#
# COMPACT_ATOMS: atom_id res chain seq x y z
N MET A 1 -33.02 -19.00 10.36
CA MET A 1 -32.05 -19.50 11.35
C MET A 1 -30.85 -18.56 11.37
N PRO A 2 -30.51 -17.90 12.50
CA PRO A 2 -29.36 -17.01 12.54
C PRO A 2 -28.07 -17.84 12.66
N LYS A 3 -27.12 -17.61 11.75
CA LYS A 3 -25.81 -18.29 11.77
C LYS A 3 -25.00 -17.75 12.95
N LYS A 4 -24.73 -18.63 13.91
CA LYS A 4 -23.85 -18.40 15.06
C LYS A 4 -22.41 -18.20 14.55
N LYS A 5 -21.85 -16.99 14.67
CA LYS A 5 -20.41 -16.78 14.48
C LYS A 5 -19.70 -17.46 15.66
N ILE A 6 -19.02 -18.56 15.39
CA ILE A 6 -18.10 -19.20 16.33
C ILE A 6 -16.78 -18.42 16.21
N THR A 7 -16.50 -17.59 17.21
CA THR A 7 -15.18 -16.99 17.42
C THR A 7 -14.36 -17.98 18.25
N ASP A 8 -13.37 -18.62 17.63
CA ASP A 8 -12.31 -19.33 18.34
C ASP A 8 -11.20 -18.34 18.73
N PRO A 9 -10.86 -18.18 20.03
CA PRO A 9 -9.85 -17.25 20.49
C PRO A 9 -8.52 -17.98 20.74
N LYS A 10 -7.78 -18.33 19.68
CA LYS A 10 -6.32 -18.55 19.78
C LYS A 10 -5.69 -18.77 18.39
N ALA A 11 -4.67 -17.95 18.11
CA ALA A 11 -3.75 -18.02 16.97
C ALA A 11 -4.34 -17.68 15.58
N SER A 12 -4.48 -16.40 15.30
CA SER A 12 -4.57 -15.89 13.93
C SER A 12 -3.92 -14.51 13.81
N ASN A 13 -2.60 -14.44 13.96
CA ASN A 13 -1.80 -13.34 13.39
C ASN A 13 -1.73 -13.47 11.85
N ALA A 14 -2.88 -13.73 11.22
CA ALA A 14 -3.03 -13.65 9.79
C ALA A 14 -3.38 -12.19 9.50
N ILE A 15 -2.36 -11.40 9.16
CA ILE A 15 -2.54 -10.06 8.60
C ILE A 15 -3.49 -10.20 7.41
N THR A 16 -4.72 -9.76 7.58
CA THR A 16 -5.79 -9.95 6.62
C THR A 16 -5.95 -8.67 5.82
N LEU A 17 -5.68 -8.73 4.52
CA LEU A 17 -6.07 -7.64 3.63
C LEU A 17 -7.59 -7.54 3.61
N LEU A 18 -8.09 -6.36 3.92
CA LEU A 18 -9.48 -5.98 3.73
C LEU A 18 -9.72 -5.72 2.23
N SER A 19 -10.99 -5.74 1.83
CA SER A 19 -11.41 -5.37 0.48
C SER A 19 -10.82 -4.02 0.05
N GLY A 20 -10.27 -3.95 -1.17
CA GLY A 20 -9.70 -2.72 -1.74
C GLY A 20 -8.25 -2.43 -1.35
N ASN A 21 -7.41 -3.47 -1.17
CA ASN A 21 -6.00 -3.38 -0.78
C ASN A 21 -5.79 -2.50 0.47
N ARG A 22 -6.63 -2.73 1.48
CA ARG A 22 -6.53 -2.06 2.77
C ARG A 22 -5.95 -3.02 3.79
N LEU A 23 -5.01 -2.54 4.61
CA LEU A 23 -4.33 -3.38 5.58
C LEU A 23 -4.42 -2.78 6.99
N PRO A 24 -5.22 -3.38 7.90
CA PRO A 24 -5.21 -2.98 9.29
C PRO A 24 -3.91 -3.44 9.96
N ILE A 25 -3.28 -2.54 10.69
CA ILE A 25 -2.08 -2.78 11.50
C ILE A 25 -2.37 -2.30 12.92
N ASP A 26 -2.10 -3.17 13.89
CA ASP A 26 -2.20 -2.82 15.31
C ASP A 26 -1.04 -1.89 15.70
N LEU A 27 -1.39 -0.77 16.34
CA LEU A 27 -0.47 0.12 17.00
C LEU A 27 -0.38 -0.30 18.47
N LYS A 28 0.79 -0.78 18.87
CA LYS A 28 1.03 -1.32 20.21
C LYS A 28 0.81 -0.26 21.27
N ASP A 29 1.42 0.91 21.09
CA ASP A 29 1.31 2.02 22.02
C ASP A 29 0.11 2.90 21.67
N GLY A 30 -0.23 2.98 20.38
CA GLY A 30 -1.33 3.77 19.85
C GLY A 30 -0.90 5.20 19.53
N LEU A 31 -1.72 5.88 18.73
CA LEU A 31 -1.51 7.28 18.38
C LEU A 31 -2.62 8.14 18.99
N THR A 32 -2.24 9.09 19.85
CA THR A 32 -3.19 10.04 20.43
C THR A 32 -3.31 11.29 19.55
N ILE A 33 -4.54 11.60 19.14
CA ILE A 33 -4.92 12.82 18.42
C ILE A 33 -6.09 13.47 19.17
N GLY A 34 -5.90 14.70 19.63
CA GLY A 34 -6.83 15.34 20.55
C GLY A 34 -6.94 14.55 21.85
N SER A 35 -8.15 14.13 22.21
CA SER A 35 -8.44 13.33 23.41
C SER A 35 -8.60 11.83 23.14
N VAL A 36 -8.40 11.38 21.90
CA VAL A 36 -8.66 9.99 21.47
C VAL A 36 -7.34 9.29 21.17
N THR A 37 -7.16 8.09 21.71
CA THR A 37 -6.05 7.20 21.37
C THR A 37 -6.53 6.13 20.42
N TYR A 38 -6.00 6.16 19.19
CA TYR A 38 -6.29 5.17 18.17
C TYR A 38 -5.31 4.00 18.28
N LYS A 39 -5.83 2.78 18.11
CA LYS A 39 -5.08 1.52 18.30
C LYS A 39 -4.88 0.73 17.01
N ILE A 40 -5.60 1.08 15.95
CA ILE A 40 -5.45 0.42 14.65
C ILE A 40 -5.22 1.50 13.60
N ALA A 41 -4.21 1.29 12.75
CA ALA A 41 -4.00 2.08 11.54
C ALA A 41 -4.40 1.25 10.32
N VAL A 42 -5.31 1.77 9.51
CA VAL A 42 -5.70 1.14 8.25
C VAL A 42 -4.85 1.74 7.13
N LEU A 43 -3.94 0.94 6.60
CA LEU A 43 -3.07 1.32 5.50
C LEU A 43 -3.74 1.12 4.15
N ARG A 44 -3.28 1.88 3.17
CA ARG A 44 -3.65 1.79 1.76
C ARG A 44 -2.43 1.95 0.87
N GLN A 45 -2.57 1.50 -0.37
CA GLN A 45 -1.63 1.88 -1.42
C GLN A 45 -1.74 3.36 -1.78
N LEU A 46 -0.61 3.91 -2.20
CA LEU A 46 -0.53 5.23 -2.82
C LEU A 46 -1.01 5.14 -4.27
N ASN A 47 -1.69 6.18 -4.71
CA ASN A 47 -1.94 6.46 -6.11
C ASN A 47 -0.90 7.45 -6.64
N ALA A 48 -0.91 7.70 -7.96
CA ALA A 48 0.04 8.62 -8.59
C ALA A 48 -0.05 10.06 -8.04
N GLY A 49 -1.27 10.53 -7.72
CA GLY A 49 -1.47 11.84 -7.12
C GLY A 49 -0.81 11.96 -5.75
N ASP A 50 -0.93 10.92 -4.91
CA ASP A 50 -0.28 10.92 -3.59
C ASP A 50 1.25 11.00 -3.71
N VAL A 51 1.84 10.32 -4.70
CA VAL A 51 3.29 10.34 -4.94
C VAL A 51 3.74 11.71 -5.42
N GLN A 52 2.98 12.34 -6.32
CA GLN A 52 3.26 13.69 -6.82
C GLN A 52 3.18 14.72 -5.68
N GLU A 53 2.11 14.69 -4.89
CA GLU A 53 1.95 15.58 -3.73
C GLU A 53 3.03 15.35 -2.67
N ALA A 54 3.45 14.10 -2.45
CA ALA A 54 4.55 13.79 -1.54
C ALA A 54 5.87 14.36 -2.07
N SER A 55 6.10 14.28 -3.39
CA SER A 55 7.29 14.86 -4.04
C SER A 55 7.32 16.37 -3.85
N GLU A 56 6.22 17.07 -4.16
CA GLU A 56 6.10 18.52 -3.99
C GLU A 56 6.30 18.94 -2.53
N ALA A 57 5.66 18.22 -1.58
CA ALA A 57 5.84 18.48 -0.16
C ALA A 57 7.28 18.17 0.33
N SER A 58 8.02 17.31 -0.37
CA SER A 58 9.39 16.95 -0.06
C SER A 58 10.42 18.03 -0.42
N GLU A 59 10.02 19.00 -1.24
CA GLU A 59 10.89 20.08 -1.70
C GLU A 59 11.07 21.15 -0.63
N ARG A 60 12.27 21.76 -0.63
CA ARG A 60 12.59 22.90 0.21
C ARG A 60 13.39 23.90 -0.60
N LEU A 61 13.00 25.16 -0.48
CA LEU A 61 13.81 26.29 -0.95
C LEU A 61 15.02 26.46 -0.04
N VAL A 62 16.22 26.44 -0.61
CA VAL A 62 17.48 26.69 0.08
C VAL A 62 18.23 27.82 -0.61
N SER A 63 18.91 28.64 0.18
CA SER A 63 19.84 29.64 -0.35
C SER A 63 21.15 28.96 -0.75
N THR A 64 21.64 29.27 -1.94
CA THR A 64 22.94 28.80 -2.42
C THR A 64 24.04 29.74 -1.93
N PRO A 65 25.32 29.30 -1.92
CA PRO A 65 26.45 30.18 -1.62
C PRO A 65 26.60 31.37 -2.57
N THR A 66 26.01 31.32 -3.77
CA THR A 66 26.00 32.41 -4.75
C THR A 66 24.92 33.47 -4.50
N GLY A 67 24.05 33.26 -3.50
CA GLY A 67 22.94 34.17 -3.19
C GLY A 67 21.64 33.87 -3.94
N ASP A 68 21.63 32.83 -4.78
CA ASP A 68 20.44 32.36 -5.48
C ASP A 68 19.59 31.44 -4.60
N PHE A 69 18.38 31.14 -5.04
CA PHE A 69 17.53 30.12 -4.41
C PHE A 69 17.45 28.87 -5.29
N ALA A 70 17.56 27.70 -4.66
CA ALA A 70 17.37 26.42 -5.30
C ALA A 70 16.29 25.62 -4.57
N LEU A 71 15.46 24.89 -5.33
CA LEU A 71 14.60 23.85 -4.77
C LEU A 71 15.41 22.57 -4.65
N VAL A 72 15.42 21.97 -3.47
CA VAL A 72 16.08 20.70 -3.19
C VAL A 72 15.07 19.73 -2.62
N SER A 73 14.97 18.55 -3.22
CA SER A 73 14.14 17.45 -2.72
C SER A 73 14.84 16.74 -1.57
N SER A 74 14.11 16.50 -0.48
CA SER A 74 14.63 15.76 0.69
C SER A 74 14.15 14.30 0.64
N PRO A 75 15.05 13.29 0.49
CA PRO A 75 14.66 11.89 0.50
C PRO A 75 13.97 11.45 1.80
N ALA A 76 14.46 11.94 2.94
CA ALA A 76 13.86 11.65 4.25
C ALA A 76 12.44 12.24 4.36
N ARG A 77 12.23 13.47 3.86
CA ARG A 77 10.90 14.08 3.83
C ARG A 77 9.99 13.32 2.88
N MET A 78 10.46 12.94 1.71
CA MET A 78 9.70 12.14 0.74
C MET A 78 9.17 10.84 1.37
N GLY A 79 10.05 10.07 2.03
CA GLY A 79 9.64 8.84 2.72
C GLY A 79 8.58 9.07 3.80
N ARG A 80 8.71 10.15 4.58
CA ARG A 80 7.71 10.53 5.60
C ARG A 80 6.37 10.92 4.96
N GLU A 81 6.40 11.73 3.91
CA GLU A 81 5.20 12.22 3.21
C GLU A 81 4.43 11.09 2.51
N MET A 82 5.15 10.09 1.98
CA MET A 82 4.56 8.87 1.45
C MET A 82 3.89 8.04 2.54
N LEU A 83 4.61 7.73 3.64
CA LEU A 83 4.07 6.92 4.73
C LEU A 83 2.81 7.55 5.35
N ARG A 84 2.83 8.88 5.52
CA ARG A 84 1.71 9.67 6.00
C ARG A 84 0.45 9.50 5.17
N ARG A 85 0.60 9.47 3.84
CA ARG A 85 -0.49 9.27 2.88
C ARG A 85 -0.93 7.82 2.75
N GLN A 86 -0.09 6.86 3.11
CA GLN A 86 -0.45 5.45 3.18
C GLN A 86 -1.39 5.14 4.36
N VAL A 87 -1.43 5.97 5.40
CA VAL A 87 -2.44 5.83 6.47
C VAL A 87 -3.78 6.38 5.96
N ALA A 88 -4.71 5.49 5.63
CA ALA A 88 -6.03 5.86 5.13
C ALA A 88 -6.94 6.36 6.25
N ARG A 89 -6.87 5.71 7.42
CA ARG A 89 -7.59 6.10 8.64
C ARG A 89 -6.98 5.43 9.87
N LEU A 90 -7.34 5.94 11.03
CA LEU A 90 -7.13 5.30 12.33
C LEU A 90 -8.46 4.89 12.94
N GLU A 91 -8.45 3.86 13.77
CA GLU A 91 -9.61 3.35 14.50
C GLU A 91 -9.28 3.20 15.99
N ASP A 92 -10.23 3.57 16.85
CA ASP A 92 -10.19 3.31 18.29
C ASP A 92 -11.07 2.11 18.67
N ASP A 93 -10.93 1.64 19.91
CA ASP A 93 -11.66 0.47 20.41
C ASP A 93 -13.18 0.71 20.56
N ASN A 94 -13.63 1.96 20.53
CA ASN A 94 -15.02 2.37 20.69
C ASN A 94 -15.71 2.66 19.34
N GLY A 95 -15.05 2.39 18.22
CA GLY A 95 -15.56 2.65 16.87
C GLY A 95 -15.39 4.09 16.40
N GLY A 96 -14.63 4.91 17.12
CA GLY A 96 -14.17 6.21 16.66
C GLY A 96 -13.17 6.06 15.53
N THR A 97 -13.24 6.96 14.55
CA THR A 97 -12.36 6.93 13.39
C THR A 97 -11.77 8.30 13.11
N PHE A 98 -10.51 8.32 12.67
CA PHE A 98 -9.85 9.50 12.15
C PHE A 98 -9.46 9.23 10.70
N ASN A 99 -9.99 10.01 9.76
CA ASN A 99 -9.63 9.85 8.36
C ASN A 99 -8.27 10.50 8.08
N GLY A 100 -7.37 9.75 7.47
CA GLY A 100 -6.07 10.25 7.06
C GLY A 100 -6.14 11.13 5.80
N PRO A 101 -4.98 11.58 5.29
CA PRO A 101 -3.62 11.27 5.72
C PRO A 101 -3.31 11.82 7.11
N LEU A 102 -2.32 11.26 7.82
CA LEU A 102 -1.89 11.87 9.10
C LEU A 102 -1.35 13.28 8.86
N GLU A 103 -1.35 14.14 9.87
CA GLU A 103 -0.57 15.38 9.81
C GLU A 103 0.90 15.10 10.18
N PRO A 104 1.87 15.91 9.71
CA PRO A 104 3.28 15.76 10.06
C PRO A 104 3.52 15.73 11.57
N GLU A 105 2.78 16.52 12.33
CA GLU A 105 2.86 16.60 13.79
C GLU A 105 2.31 15.34 14.45
N ASP A 106 1.30 14.70 13.86
CA ASP A 106 0.74 13.45 14.36
C ASP A 106 1.70 12.29 14.10
N MET A 107 2.29 12.25 12.91
CA MET A 107 3.33 11.29 12.56
C MET A 107 4.52 11.37 13.52
N ALA A 108 4.91 12.57 13.95
CA ALA A 108 6.01 12.78 14.89
C ALA A 108 5.73 12.28 16.32
N ARG A 109 4.46 12.02 16.67
CA ARG A 109 4.06 11.49 17.99
C ARG A 109 4.00 9.97 18.06
N LEU A 110 4.15 9.28 16.93
CA LEU A 110 4.25 7.81 16.93
C LEU A 110 5.47 7.36 17.73
N THR A 111 5.30 6.27 18.47
CA THR A 111 6.45 5.59 19.05
C THR A 111 7.26 4.93 17.94
N VAL A 112 8.55 4.68 18.19
CA VAL A 112 9.42 3.99 17.22
C VAL A 112 8.88 2.60 16.89
N THR A 113 8.26 1.92 17.86
CA THR A 113 7.63 0.61 17.68
C THR A 113 6.46 0.70 16.71
N ASP A 114 5.57 1.67 16.90
CA ASP A 114 4.40 1.83 16.03
C ASP A 114 4.79 2.33 14.64
N LEU A 115 5.77 3.24 14.53
CA LEU A 115 6.35 3.63 13.24
C LEU A 115 6.89 2.42 12.46
N SER A 116 7.59 1.52 13.15
CA SER A 116 8.12 0.29 12.53
C SER A 116 6.99 -0.64 12.08
N ALA A 117 5.91 -0.74 12.86
CA ALA A 117 4.73 -1.53 12.49
C ALA A 117 4.07 -1.00 11.21
N LEU A 118 3.92 0.33 11.09
CA LEU A 118 3.41 0.95 9.87
C LEU A 118 4.30 0.65 8.66
N GLN A 119 5.62 0.82 8.79
CA GLN A 119 6.58 0.54 7.72
C GLN A 119 6.54 -0.92 7.25
N MET A 120 6.43 -1.87 8.19
CA MET A 120 6.25 -3.29 7.85
C MET A 120 4.92 -3.55 7.13
N GLY A 121 3.83 -2.92 7.59
CA GLY A 121 2.53 -3.02 6.93
C GLY A 121 2.55 -2.51 5.49
N VAL A 122 3.27 -1.42 5.23
CA VAL A 122 3.49 -0.90 3.88
C VAL A 122 4.24 -1.92 3.02
N ALA A 123 5.33 -2.50 3.52
CA ALA A 123 6.07 -3.51 2.77
C ALA A 123 5.20 -4.75 2.43
N ILE A 124 4.28 -5.14 3.31
CA ILE A 124 3.32 -6.22 3.05
C ILE A 124 2.32 -5.82 1.95
N LEU A 125 1.80 -4.59 1.98
CA LEU A 125 0.91 -4.07 0.93
C LEU A 125 1.59 -4.06 -0.44
N ASP A 126 2.84 -3.61 -0.50
CA ASP A 126 3.60 -3.54 -1.75
C ASP A 126 3.88 -4.94 -2.31
N ALA A 127 4.31 -5.88 -1.46
CA ALA A 127 4.51 -7.27 -1.84
C ALA A 127 3.23 -7.96 -2.32
N HIS A 128 2.06 -7.57 -1.80
CA HIS A 128 0.77 -8.09 -2.27
C HIS A 128 0.48 -7.66 -3.72
N VAL A 129 0.82 -6.42 -4.05
CA VAL A 129 0.56 -5.87 -5.39
C VAL A 129 1.55 -6.34 -6.42
N GLU A 130 2.82 -6.50 -6.05
CA GLU A 130 3.80 -7.16 -6.90
C GLU A 130 3.30 -8.56 -7.32
N LYS A 131 2.85 -9.38 -6.36
CA LYS A 131 2.27 -10.71 -6.64
C LYS A 131 1.04 -10.64 -7.55
N ALA A 132 0.18 -9.63 -7.38
CA ALA A 132 -0.98 -9.44 -8.23
C ALA A 132 -0.56 -9.11 -9.69
N VAL A 133 0.43 -8.24 -9.87
CA VAL A 133 1.01 -7.90 -11.18
C VAL A 133 1.65 -9.12 -11.84
N GLU A 134 2.43 -9.91 -11.10
CA GLU A 134 3.00 -11.15 -11.61
C GLU A 134 1.93 -12.15 -12.10
N ALA A 135 0.85 -12.31 -11.33
CA ALA A 135 -0.25 -13.19 -11.70
C ALA A 135 -0.96 -12.73 -12.99
N MET A 136 -1.12 -11.42 -13.19
CA MET A 136 -1.63 -10.85 -14.44
C MET A 136 -0.68 -11.10 -15.62
N GLY A 137 0.63 -10.91 -15.41
CA GLY A 137 1.65 -11.18 -16.42
C GLY A 137 1.72 -12.65 -16.85
N LYS A 138 1.45 -13.59 -15.94
CA LYS A 138 1.37 -15.03 -16.26
C LYS A 138 0.15 -15.35 -17.13
N ARG A 139 -1.01 -14.75 -16.88
CA ARG A 139 -2.22 -14.93 -17.70
C ARG A 139 -2.01 -14.45 -19.15
N GLY A 140 -1.34 -13.31 -19.34
CA GLY A 140 -1.09 -12.77 -20.69
C GLY A 140 -0.14 -13.60 -21.57
N ARG A 141 0.71 -14.47 -20.97
CA ARG A 141 1.68 -15.29 -21.73
C ARG A 141 1.16 -16.67 -22.11
N THR A 142 0.18 -17.22 -21.39
CA THR A 142 -0.39 -18.54 -21.70
C THR A 142 -1.39 -18.49 -22.85
N ASP A 143 -2.00 -17.33 -23.11
CA ASP A 143 -3.05 -17.20 -24.12
C ASP A 143 -2.51 -16.86 -25.51
N ALA A 144 -1.27 -16.34 -25.60
CA ALA A 144 -0.60 -16.02 -26.87
C ALA A 144 0.07 -17.23 -27.55
N GLY A 145 0.11 -18.40 -26.90
CA GLY A 145 0.80 -19.61 -27.39
C GLY A 145 -0.07 -20.69 -28.03
N SER A 146 -1.39 -20.51 -28.09
CA SER A 146 -2.32 -21.58 -28.52
C SER A 146 -2.96 -21.39 -29.91
N ALA A 147 -2.35 -20.57 -30.78
CA ALA A 147 -2.76 -20.45 -32.18
C ALA A 147 -1.65 -20.96 -33.12
N ALA A 148 -1.47 -22.28 -33.18
CA ALA A 148 -0.87 -22.92 -34.35
C ALA A 148 -1.99 -23.13 -35.40
N PRO A 149 -1.73 -22.82 -36.69
CA PRO A 149 -2.77 -22.68 -37.71
C PRO A 149 -3.41 -24.01 -38.12
N ALA A 150 -4.69 -23.92 -38.46
CA ALA A 150 -5.45 -24.98 -39.12
C ALA A 150 -4.89 -25.26 -40.53
N ASP A 151 -4.81 -26.56 -40.83
CA ASP A 151 -4.98 -27.22 -42.14
C ASP A 151 -4.72 -26.42 -43.43
N ALA A 152 -3.72 -26.87 -44.20
CA ALA A 152 -3.72 -26.70 -45.65
C ALA A 152 -3.01 -27.87 -46.34
N GLY A 153 -3.77 -28.72 -47.04
CA GLY A 153 -3.31 -29.31 -48.31
C GLY A 153 -3.61 -30.79 -48.51
N SER A 154 -4.81 -31.11 -49.00
CA SER A 154 -5.10 -32.37 -49.68
C SER A 154 -4.71 -32.31 -51.17
N ALA A 155 -4.26 -33.46 -51.70
CA ALA A 155 -4.17 -33.89 -53.11
C ALA A 155 -2.96 -33.46 -53.98
N ALA A 156 -2.16 -34.44 -54.43
CA ALA A 156 -1.85 -34.70 -55.84
C ALA A 156 -0.98 -35.98 -56.05
N GLY A 157 -1.47 -36.91 -56.87
CA GLY A 157 -0.70 -37.55 -57.97
C GLY A 157 0.24 -38.73 -57.68
N GLN A 158 -0.18 -39.91 -58.15
CA GLN A 158 0.63 -41.12 -58.40
C GLN A 158 1.52 -40.92 -59.67
N PRO A 159 2.75 -41.49 -59.74
CA PRO A 159 3.03 -42.73 -60.52
C PRO A 159 4.12 -43.61 -59.86
N ASP A 160 4.41 -44.88 -60.18
CA ASP A 160 4.12 -45.82 -61.28
C ASP A 160 3.54 -47.15 -60.74
#